data_AF-A0A552JJH9-F1
#
_entry.id   AF-A0A552JJH9-F1
#
_cell.length_a   1.000
_cell.length_b   1.000
_cell.length_c   1.000
_cell.angle_alpha   90.00
_cell.angle_beta   90.00
_cell.angle_gamma   90.00
#
_symmetry.space_group_name_H-M   'P 1'
#
loop_
_entity.id
_entity.type
_entity.pdbx_description
1 polymer ?
#
loop_
_entity_poly.entity_id
_entity_poly.type
_entity_poly.pdbx_seq_one_letter_code
_entity_poly.pdbx_strand_id
1 'polypeptide(L)'
;MSNMARKGKNGAVTAVGGLGALVGFGCMIVGNIWSVRIVFDEWGVPMGAISILMLPATLAIMPWYASLVLGNWWLLALIWGGGLLVSIGSDMAKD
;
A
#
# COMPACT_ATOMS: atom_id res chain seq x y z
N MET A 1 14.02 25.68 24.48
CA MET A 1 14.52 24.50 23.73
C MET A 1 15.52 24.99 22.70
N SER A 2 16.76 24.49 22.71
CA SER A 2 17.83 25.00 21.83
C SER A 2 17.63 24.55 20.38
N ASN A 3 18.04 25.38 19.42
CA ASN A 3 17.90 25.13 17.98
C ASN A 3 18.47 23.77 17.50
N MET A 4 19.38 23.16 18.27
CA MET A 4 19.92 21.82 17.99
C MET A 4 18.90 20.69 18.20
N ALA A 5 18.04 20.77 19.23
CA ALA A 5 17.01 19.77 19.47
C ALA A 5 15.93 19.78 18.36
N ARG A 6 15.65 20.95 17.79
CA ARG A 6 14.72 21.13 16.67
C ARG A 6 15.26 20.51 15.37
N LYS A 7 16.56 20.69 15.09
CA LYS A 7 17.20 20.14 13.87
C LYS A 7 17.24 18.61 13.87
N GLY A 8 17.49 17.98 15.02
CA GLY A 8 17.45 16.52 15.17
C GLY A 8 16.04 15.93 15.00
N LYS A 9 15.02 16.60 15.52
CA LYS A 9 13.61 16.20 15.37
C LYS A 9 13.17 16.26 13.89
N ASN A 10 13.51 17.34 13.19
CA ASN A 10 13.13 17.54 11.79
C ASN A 10 13.81 16.53 10.83
N GLY A 11 15.05 16.12 11.12
CA GLY A 11 15.75 15.09 10.34
C GLY A 11 15.16 13.69 10.52
N ALA A 12 14.74 13.34 11.74
CA ALA A 12 14.05 12.08 12.02
C ALA A 12 12.68 12.03 11.33
N VAL A 13 11.93 13.14 11.35
CA VAL A 13 10.62 13.26 10.70
C VAL A 13 10.70 13.08 9.18
N THR A 14 11.68 13.71 8.52
CA THR A 14 11.88 13.56 7.06
C THR A 14 12.32 12.15 6.69
N ALA A 15 13.11 11.47 7.52
CA ALA A 15 13.49 10.08 7.31
C ALA A 15 12.28 9.13 7.42
N VAL A 16 11.39 9.34 8.39
CA VAL A 16 10.18 8.51 8.53
C VAL A 16 9.16 8.79 7.42
N GLY A 17 9.00 10.04 7.00
CA GLY A 17 8.18 10.38 5.84
C GLY A 17 8.68 9.73 4.54
N GLY A 18 10.00 9.77 4.30
CA GLY A 18 10.63 9.13 3.15
C GLY A 18 10.53 7.61 3.16
N LEU A 19 10.76 6.97 4.32
CA LEU A 19 10.61 5.52 4.48
C LEU A 19 9.16 5.08 4.34
N GLY A 20 8.22 5.83 4.91
CA GLY A 20 6.78 5.56 4.78
C GLY A 20 6.31 5.60 3.33
N ALA A 21 6.76 6.60 2.54
CA ALA A 21 6.46 6.70 1.12
C ALA A 21 7.01 5.51 0.31
N LEU A 22 8.25 5.09 0.59
CA LEU A 22 8.90 3.95 -0.05
C LEU A 22 8.17 2.63 0.25
N VAL A 23 7.83 2.41 1.53
CA VAL A 23 7.08 1.23 1.97
C VAL A 23 5.68 1.22 1.36
N GLY A 24 4.96 2.34 1.40
CA GLY A 24 3.63 2.45 0.80
C GLY A 24 3.62 2.21 -0.70
N PHE A 25 4.63 2.71 -1.42
CA PHE A 25 4.79 2.46 -2.86
C PHE A 25 5.09 0.99 -3.15
N GLY A 26 5.97 0.36 -2.36
CA GLY A 26 6.25 -1.08 -2.46
C GLY A 26 5.02 -1.94 -2.19
N CYS A 27 4.25 -1.61 -1.15
CA CYS A 27 2.99 -2.26 -0.82
C CYS A 27 1.97 -2.15 -1.96
N MET A 28 1.86 -0.99 -2.60
CA MET A 28 0.99 -0.81 -3.78
C MET A 28 1.39 -1.71 -4.94
N ILE A 29 2.69 -1.80 -5.26
CA ILE A 29 3.18 -2.65 -6.36
C ILE A 29 2.92 -4.13 -6.06
N VAL A 30 3.34 -4.59 -4.88
CA VAL A 30 3.17 -6.00 -4.48
C VAL A 30 1.69 -6.36 -4.40
N GLY A 31 0.87 -5.48 -3.82
CA GLY A 31 -0.58 -5.65 -3.75
C GLY A 31 -1.24 -5.73 -5.12
N ASN A 32 -0.77 -4.94 -6.10
CA ASN A 32 -1.26 -4.99 -7.47
C ASN A 32 -0.94 -6.32 -8.15
N ILE A 33 0.33 -6.75 -8.09
CA ILE A 33 0.78 -8.00 -8.72
C ILE A 33 0.01 -9.18 -8.12
N TRP A 34 -0.17 -9.19 -6.80
CA TRP A 34 -0.89 -10.26 -6.12
C TRP A 34 -2.39 -10.24 -6.47
N SER A 35 -3.01 -9.06 -6.53
CA SER A 35 -4.41 -8.92 -6.92
C SER A 35 -4.66 -9.41 -8.35
N VAL A 36 -3.81 -9.03 -9.30
CA VAL A 36 -3.89 -9.49 -10.69
C VAL A 36 -3.70 -11.00 -10.77
N ARG A 37 -2.72 -11.55 -10.02
CA ARG A 37 -2.52 -13.00 -9.97
C ARG A 37 -3.75 -13.75 -9.48
N ILE A 38 -4.42 -13.27 -8.43
CA ILE A 38 -5.68 -13.88 -7.96
C ILE A 38 -6.74 -13.86 -9.06
N VAL A 39 -6.84 -12.79 -9.84
CA VAL A 39 -7.78 -12.74 -10.98
C VAL A 39 -7.45 -13.81 -12.02
N PHE A 40 -6.17 -13.98 -12.35
CA PHE A 40 -5.74 -15.02 -13.30
C PHE A 40 -6.00 -16.43 -12.77
N ASP A 41 -5.74 -16.67 -11.49
CA ASP A 41 -5.90 -17.99 -10.86
C ASP A 41 -7.38 -18.38 -10.70
N GLU A 42 -8.26 -17.43 -10.36
CA GLU A 42 -9.69 -17.69 -10.09
C GLU A 42 -10.59 -17.51 -11.33
N TRP A 43 -10.35 -16.47 -12.12
CA TRP A 43 -11.27 -16.04 -13.20
C TRP A 43 -10.68 -16.28 -14.60
N GLY A 44 -9.43 -16.76 -14.66
CA GLY A 44 -8.74 -17.14 -15.89
C GLY A 44 -8.19 -15.96 -16.70
N VAL A 45 -7.52 -16.32 -17.80
CA VAL A 45 -6.78 -15.39 -18.68
C VAL A 45 -7.59 -14.19 -19.20
N PRO A 46 -8.85 -14.33 -19.67
CA PRO A 46 -9.57 -13.18 -20.22
C PRO A 46 -9.90 -12.12 -19.16
N MET A 47 -10.31 -12.54 -17.96
CA MET A 47 -10.55 -11.62 -16.85
C MET A 47 -9.25 -11.06 -16.28
N GLY A 48 -8.17 -11.85 -16.27
CA GLY A 48 -6.84 -11.39 -15.96
C GLY A 48 -6.37 -10.26 -16.87
N ALA A 49 -6.59 -10.37 -18.19
CA ALA A 49 -6.26 -9.30 -19.14
C ALA A 49 -7.08 -8.02 -18.89
N ILE A 50 -8.38 -8.15 -18.60
CA ILE A 50 -9.25 -7.00 -18.25
C ILE A 50 -8.80 -6.35 -16.95
N SER A 51 -8.35 -7.13 -15.96
CA SER A 51 -7.87 -6.61 -14.68
C SER A 51 -6.63 -5.72 -14.80
N ILE A 52 -5.80 -5.94 -15.82
CA ILE A 52 -4.63 -5.09 -16.12
C ILE A 52 -5.07 -3.73 -16.70
N LEU A 53 -6.14 -3.69 -17.49
CA LEU A 53 -6.74 -2.43 -17.96
C LEU A 53 -7.48 -1.71 -16.83
N MET A 54 -8.05 -2.46 -15.90
CA MET A 54 -8.81 -1.97 -14.76
C MET A 54 -8.03 -2.08 -13.45
N LEU A 55 -6.71 -1.86 -13.47
CA LEU A 55 -5.83 -1.95 -12.29
C LEU A 55 -6.38 -1.21 -11.05
N PRO A 56 -6.85 0.05 -11.13
CA PRO A 56 -7.36 0.73 -9.94
C PRO A 56 -8.61 0.07 -9.36
N ALA A 57 -9.52 -0.43 -10.20
CA ALA A 57 -10.70 -1.16 -9.73
C ALA A 57 -10.33 -2.53 -9.17
N THR A 58 -9.34 -3.19 -9.77
CA THR A 58 -8.83 -4.50 -9.33
C THR A 58 -8.19 -4.39 -7.96
N LEU A 59 -7.37 -3.36 -7.71
CA LEU A 59 -6.81 -3.05 -6.39
C LEU A 59 -7.88 -2.71 -5.35
N ALA A 60 -9.00 -2.11 -5.76
CA ALA A 60 -10.08 -1.79 -4.84
C ALA A 60 -10.92 -3.02 -4.47
N ILE A 61 -11.14 -3.96 -5.40
CA ILE A 61 -12.08 -5.07 -5.23
C ILE A 61 -11.39 -6.37 -4.80
N MET A 62 -10.24 -6.72 -5.40
CA MET A 62 -9.59 -8.00 -5.13
C MET A 62 -9.10 -8.20 -3.70
N PRO A 63 -8.62 -7.19 -2.96
CA PRO A 63 -8.26 -7.39 -1.56
C PRO A 63 -9.44 -7.80 -0.70
N TRP A 64 -10.64 -7.27 -0.99
CA TRP A 64 -11.87 -7.68 -0.32
C TRP A 64 -12.31 -9.08 -0.73
N TYR A 65 -12.23 -9.40 -2.03
CA TYR A 65 -12.52 -10.75 -2.51
C TYR A 65 -11.57 -11.78 -1.87
N ALA A 66 -10.26 -11.51 -1.84
CA ALA A 66 -9.27 -12.37 -1.22
C ALA A 66 -9.52 -12.54 0.30
N SER A 67 -9.96 -11.48 0.99
CA SER A 67 -10.22 -11.55 2.43
C SER A 67 -11.51 -12.31 2.76
N LEU A 68 -12.58 -12.05 2.02
CA LEU A 68 -13.92 -12.57 2.32
C LEU A 68 -14.18 -13.95 1.72
N VAL A 69 -13.62 -14.24 0.54
CA VAL A 69 -13.86 -15.48 -0.21
C VAL A 69 -12.71 -16.48 0.00
N LEU A 70 -11.47 -16.01 -0.05
CA LEU A 70 -10.28 -16.86 0.10
C LEU A 70 -9.73 -16.90 1.55
N GLY A 71 -10.32 -16.11 2.47
CA GLY A 71 -9.87 -16.01 3.85
C GLY A 71 -8.48 -15.36 4.03
N ASN A 72 -7.91 -14.78 2.97
CA ASN A 72 -6.58 -14.21 2.96
C ASN A 72 -6.61 -12.70 3.25
N TRP A 73 -6.57 -12.38 4.54
CA TRP A 73 -6.54 -11.00 5.05
C TRP A 73 -5.21 -10.27 4.82
N TRP A 74 -4.15 -10.98 4.46
CA TRP A 74 -2.82 -10.40 4.30
C TRP A 74 -2.76 -9.40 3.15
N LEU A 75 -3.47 -9.66 2.06
CA LEU A 75 -3.50 -8.76 0.91
C LEU A 75 -4.13 -7.41 1.27
N LEU A 76 -5.19 -7.44 2.07
CA LEU A 76 -5.88 -6.24 2.53
C LEU A 76 -5.02 -5.48 3.55
N ALA A 77 -4.41 -6.18 4.51
CA ALA A 77 -3.47 -5.59 5.46
C ALA A 77 -2.26 -4.95 4.77
N LEU A 78 -1.76 -5.54 3.68
CA LEU A 78 -0.62 -5.02 2.92
C LEU A 78 -0.97 -3.71 2.20
N ILE A 79 -2.11 -3.67 1.52
CA ILE A 79 -2.53 -2.48 0.74
C ILE A 79 -2.97 -1.35 1.67
N TRP A 80 -3.81 -1.64 2.67
CA TRP A 80 -4.33 -0.63 3.59
C TRP A 80 -3.31 -0.25 4.67
N GLY A 81 -2.52 -1.20 5.15
CA GLY A 81 -1.43 -0.93 6.10
C GLY A 81 -0.30 -0.11 5.48
N GLY A 82 0.03 -0.35 4.20
CA GLY A 82 0.95 0.51 3.45
C GLY A 82 0.45 1.95 3.33
N GLY A 83 -0.85 2.14 3.07
CA GLY A 83 -1.49 3.46 3.05
C GLY A 83 -1.44 4.18 4.39
N LEU A 84 -1.67 3.45 5.49
CA LEU A 84 -1.61 3.99 6.85
C LEU A 84 -0.20 4.47 7.25
N LEU A 85 0.84 3.75 6.82
CA LEU A 85 2.23 4.17 7.07
C LEU A 85 2.58 5.45 6.30
N VAL A 86 2.04 5.62 5.10
CA VAL A 86 2.21 6.85 4.32
C VAL A 86 1.49 8.02 5.00
N SER A 87 0.26 7.83 5.47
CA SER A 87 -0.49 8.90 6.15
C SER A 87 0.19 9.35 7.45
N ILE A 88 0.69 8.41 8.25
CA ILE A 88 1.47 8.74 9.46
C ILE A 88 2.75 9.49 9.10
N GLY A 89 3.49 9.02 8.10
CA GLY A 89 4.71 9.68 7.63
C GLY A 89 4.45 11.10 7.12
N SER A 90 3.32 11.34 6.47
CA SER A 90 2.97 12.65 5.90
C SER A 90 2.31 13.61 6.90
N ASP A 91 1.64 13.12 7.94
CA ASP A 91 1.20 13.96 9.06
C ASP A 91 2.37 14.39 9.94
N MET A 92 3.31 13.48 10.23
CA MET A 92 4.52 13.87 10.95
C MET A 92 5.36 14.88 10.18
N ALA A 93 5.38 14.83 8.84
CA ALA A 93 6.11 15.78 8.00
C ALA A 93 5.55 17.21 8.01
N LYS A 94 4.33 17.42 8.52
CA LYS A 94 3.67 18.74 8.57
C LYS A 94 3.85 19.46 9.93
N ASP A 95 4.32 18.77 10.97
CA ASP A 95 4.59 19.28 12.32
C ASP A 95 6.03 19.82 12.51
#